data_AF-A0A7J6MQY8-F1
#
_entry.id   AF-A0A7J6MQY8-F1
#
_cell.length_a   1.000
_cell.length_b   1.000
_cell.length_c   1.000
_cell.angle_alpha   90.00
_cell.angle_beta   90.00
_cell.angle_gamma   90.00
#
_symmetry.space_group_name_H-M   'P 1'
#
loop_
_entity.id
_entity.type
_entity.pdbx_description
1 polymer ?
#
loop_
_entity_poly.entity_id
_entity_poly.type
_entity_poly.pdbx_seq_one_letter_code
_entity_poly.pdbx_strand_id
1 'polypeptide(L)'
;MRFVIFNSIAILGAAAITLDSDSQAHGTSKGCMATYSWRQAYWTGNDTTFIDFFKTPQAKEYNCGDVYLNIADASNEGHLLSPERLADFLSQFREVSGNTATIYLFYAGGAPGYNDTVWALDFVRLFEEFTLNYIHPSLGPVGISFNVDLPLQAWMEIFDKTDEMKKTLHGYDVKVDVTFEDFKRAKPALVDKIMYRADHVNVITPSNNYDGLVELFEKFLTKTCPYCSTAKYDEYKAKITFIGEGDCRTKRNCKEGSMCAKFSACPSDPDGGILYAYDKLMHAIEYTSAKILLPYKFDHFFPADETHIGLNHFEWVRCFYGYQTWIEANLTECGSQYFGASQQCATQ
;
A
#
# COMPACT_ATOMS: atom_id res chain seq x y z
N MET A 1 48.74 14.05 69.29
CA MET A 1 47.86 14.98 70.04
C MET A 1 47.07 15.78 69.02
N ARG A 2 45.75 15.84 68.96
CA ARG A 2 44.64 15.27 69.74
C ARG A 2 43.49 15.04 68.74
N PHE A 3 42.80 13.92 68.92
CA PHE A 3 41.46 13.64 68.39
C PHE A 3 40.42 14.60 68.98
N VAL A 4 39.24 14.70 68.32
CA VAL A 4 37.85 14.73 68.87
C VAL A 4 36.95 15.37 67.79
N ILE A 5 35.74 14.93 67.42
CA ILE A 5 34.92 13.70 67.45
C ILE A 5 33.66 14.07 66.63
N PHE A 6 33.20 13.13 65.81
CA PHE A 6 31.84 12.82 65.32
C PHE A 6 30.78 13.93 65.11
N ASN A 7 30.16 13.88 63.92
CA ASN A 7 28.72 13.68 63.86
C ASN A 7 28.36 12.72 62.72
N SER A 8 27.80 11.57 63.11
CA SER A 8 27.16 10.58 62.26
C SER A 8 25.74 11.04 61.96
N ILE A 9 25.33 11.11 60.68
CA ILE A 9 23.92 11.03 60.30
C ILE A 9 23.78 10.11 59.08
N ALA A 10 23.15 8.98 59.36
CA ALA A 10 22.30 8.12 58.53
C ALA A 10 22.63 7.95 57.03
N ILE A 11 23.14 6.77 56.72
CA ILE A 11 23.00 6.10 55.43
C ILE A 11 21.55 5.63 55.32
N LEU A 12 20.78 6.20 54.40
CA LEU A 12 19.54 5.64 53.89
C LEU A 12 19.66 5.62 52.37
N GLY A 13 19.59 4.41 51.82
CA GLY A 13 19.83 4.13 50.42
C GLY A 13 18.79 4.79 49.52
N ALA A 14 19.27 5.38 48.44
CA ALA A 14 18.56 5.44 47.18
C ALA A 14 19.46 4.74 46.16
N ALA A 15 19.15 3.47 45.87
CA ALA A 15 19.63 2.86 44.65
C ALA A 15 19.04 3.69 43.50
N ALA A 16 19.89 4.47 42.83
CA ALA A 16 19.55 5.03 41.54
C ALA A 16 19.42 3.85 40.58
N ILE A 17 18.20 3.35 40.42
CA ILE A 17 17.83 2.55 39.26
C ILE A 17 17.88 3.54 38.10
N THR A 18 19.02 3.62 37.44
CA THR A 18 19.07 4.07 36.05
C THR A 18 18.25 3.06 35.26
N LEU A 19 16.99 3.43 35.00
CA LEU A 19 16.25 2.87 33.89
C LEU A 19 17.02 3.27 32.64
N ASP A 20 17.93 2.41 32.19
CA ASP A 20 18.27 2.33 30.78
C ASP A 20 16.95 2.02 30.07
N SER A 21 16.32 3.08 29.57
CA SER A 21 15.37 2.93 28.49
C SER A 21 16.17 2.43 27.30
N ASP A 22 16.25 1.11 27.15
CA ASP A 22 16.59 0.46 25.90
C ASP A 22 15.56 0.93 24.87
N SER A 23 15.88 2.04 24.24
CA SER A 23 15.38 2.41 22.93
C SER A 23 15.91 1.38 21.94
N GLN A 24 15.26 0.22 21.88
CA GLN A 24 15.33 -0.60 20.68
C GLN A 24 14.56 0.14 19.60
N ALA A 25 15.31 0.99 18.89
CA ALA A 25 14.97 1.44 17.56
C ALA A 25 14.89 0.21 16.65
N HIS A 26 13.73 -0.44 16.61
CA HIS A 26 13.26 -1.00 15.35
C HIS A 26 12.96 0.21 14.46
N GLY A 27 13.79 0.43 13.45
CA GLY A 27 13.59 1.48 12.46
C GLY A 27 12.30 1.24 11.71
N THR A 28 11.18 1.75 12.22
CA THR A 28 9.97 1.92 11.45
C THR A 28 10.24 3.02 10.44
N SER A 29 10.11 2.71 9.16
CA SER A 29 10.04 3.72 8.11
C SER A 29 8.90 4.66 8.48
N LYS A 30 9.22 5.90 8.86
CA LYS A 30 8.19 6.89 9.18
C LYS A 30 7.28 7.05 7.96
N GLY A 31 6.00 6.73 8.11
CA GLY A 31 4.94 7.21 7.22
C GLY A 31 4.79 6.53 5.86
N CYS A 32 5.58 5.52 5.48
CA CYS A 32 5.46 4.97 4.11
C CYS A 32 4.09 4.31 3.87
N MET A 33 3.35 4.87 2.92
CA MET A 33 2.04 4.38 2.53
C MET A 33 1.98 4.18 1.02
N ALA A 34 1.48 3.03 0.60
CA ALA A 34 1.18 2.77 -0.80
C ALA A 34 0.08 3.71 -1.29
N THR A 35 0.22 4.16 -2.54
CA THR A 35 -0.80 4.92 -3.25
C THR A 35 -1.49 4.02 -4.27
N TYR A 36 -2.81 3.85 -4.17
CA TYR A 36 -3.57 3.02 -5.11
C TYR A 36 -4.60 3.85 -5.88
N SER A 37 -4.48 3.89 -7.21
CA SER A 37 -5.27 4.78 -8.07
C SER A 37 -5.91 4.09 -9.27
N TRP A 38 -7.25 4.14 -9.31
CA TRP A 38 -8.05 3.61 -10.42
C TRP A 38 -8.19 4.54 -11.62
N ARG A 39 -7.93 5.83 -11.43
CA ARG A 39 -8.33 6.87 -12.38
C ARG A 39 -7.27 7.07 -13.48
N GLN A 40 -7.51 6.49 -14.65
CA GLN A 40 -6.65 6.64 -15.83
C GLN A 40 -6.52 8.09 -16.33
N ALA A 41 -7.45 8.98 -15.98
CA ALA A 41 -7.42 10.39 -16.40
C ALA A 41 -6.15 11.14 -15.95
N TYR A 42 -5.46 10.67 -14.90
CA TYR A 42 -4.22 11.27 -14.40
C TYR A 42 -3.06 11.19 -15.39
N TRP A 43 -3.03 10.18 -16.26
CA TRP A 43 -1.95 9.99 -17.25
C TRP A 43 -2.45 10.04 -18.70
N THR A 44 -3.76 9.85 -18.95
CA THR A 44 -4.36 9.97 -20.30
C THR A 44 -4.78 11.41 -20.65
N GLY A 45 -5.19 12.19 -19.66
CA GLY A 45 -5.88 13.47 -19.83
C GLY A 45 -5.12 14.69 -19.32
N ASN A 46 -5.87 15.77 -19.08
CA ASN A 46 -5.35 17.02 -18.52
C ASN A 46 -5.53 17.10 -16.98
N ASP A 47 -5.87 15.99 -16.33
CA ASP A 47 -6.05 15.98 -14.88
C ASP A 47 -4.69 15.93 -14.18
N THR A 48 -4.18 17.10 -13.80
CA THR A 48 -2.88 17.25 -13.13
C THR A 48 -2.93 16.96 -11.63
N THR A 49 -4.11 16.65 -11.08
CA THR A 49 -4.33 16.64 -9.64
C THR A 49 -3.42 15.64 -8.91
N PHE A 50 -3.13 14.50 -9.53
CA PHE A 50 -2.21 13.51 -8.95
C PHE A 50 -0.79 14.06 -8.79
N ILE A 51 -0.25 14.65 -9.87
CA ILE A 51 1.09 15.24 -9.86
C ILE A 51 1.14 16.47 -8.94
N ASP A 52 0.13 17.32 -8.97
CA ASP A 52 0.08 18.53 -8.13
C ASP A 52 -0.02 18.18 -6.64
N PHE A 53 -0.75 17.12 -6.28
CA PHE A 53 -0.76 16.59 -4.92
C PHE A 53 0.64 16.18 -4.43
N PHE A 54 1.38 15.40 -5.22
CA PHE A 54 2.72 14.93 -4.82
C PHE A 54 3.82 16.01 -4.89
N LYS A 55 3.52 17.22 -5.36
CA LYS A 55 4.40 18.38 -5.19
C LYS A 55 4.36 18.94 -3.77
N THR A 56 3.27 18.73 -3.03
CA THR A 56 3.09 19.28 -1.68
C THR A 56 4.02 18.62 -0.66
N PRO A 57 4.53 19.34 0.35
CA PRO A 57 5.42 18.77 1.36
C PRO A 57 4.78 17.60 2.13
N GLN A 58 3.51 17.73 2.50
CA GLN A 58 2.80 16.73 3.31
C GLN A 58 2.57 15.42 2.53
N ALA A 59 2.27 15.50 1.22
CA ALA A 59 2.16 14.30 0.41
C ALA A 59 3.50 13.54 0.36
N LYS A 60 4.62 14.26 0.24
CA LYS A 60 5.95 13.65 0.18
C LYS A 60 6.35 12.91 1.46
N GLU A 61 5.84 13.33 2.62
CA GLU A 61 6.13 12.70 3.91
C GLU A 61 5.67 11.23 3.97
N TYR A 62 4.53 10.91 3.36
CA TYR A 62 3.97 9.56 3.34
C TYR A 62 4.23 8.81 2.03
N ASN A 63 4.73 9.50 1.01
CA ASN A 63 4.96 8.98 -0.34
C ASN A 63 6.30 8.24 -0.49
N CYS A 64 6.52 7.22 0.32
CA CYS A 64 7.66 6.32 0.19
C CYS A 64 7.28 4.85 0.00
N GLY A 65 5.98 4.54 -0.08
CA GLY A 65 5.48 3.21 -0.47
C GLY A 65 5.28 3.07 -1.98
N ASP A 66 4.96 1.85 -2.41
CA ASP A 66 4.67 1.49 -3.79
C ASP A 66 3.46 2.26 -4.35
N VAL A 67 3.45 2.46 -5.66
CA VAL A 67 2.41 3.23 -6.36
C VAL A 67 1.72 2.36 -7.39
N TYR A 68 0.41 2.18 -7.26
CA TYR A 68 -0.41 1.36 -8.14
C TYR A 68 -1.27 2.26 -9.02
N LEU A 69 -1.07 2.17 -10.34
CA LEU A 69 -1.76 2.96 -11.34
C LEU A 69 -2.52 2.05 -12.29
N ASN A 70 -3.83 2.25 -12.41
CA ASN A 70 -4.61 1.61 -13.46
C ASN A 70 -4.12 2.16 -14.81
N ILE A 71 -3.59 1.29 -15.67
CA ILE A 71 -3.17 1.68 -17.03
C ILE A 71 -3.92 0.95 -18.13
N ALA A 72 -4.60 -0.13 -17.78
CA ALA A 72 -5.32 -0.97 -18.70
C ALA A 72 -6.56 -1.51 -18.01
N ASP A 73 -7.67 -1.40 -18.69
CA ASP A 73 -8.89 -2.13 -18.38
C ASP A 73 -9.50 -2.61 -19.70
N ALA A 74 -10.57 -3.36 -19.57
CA ALA A 74 -11.34 -3.86 -20.68
C ALA A 74 -11.71 -2.82 -21.78
N SER A 75 -11.86 -1.53 -21.44
CA SER A 75 -12.25 -0.50 -22.41
C SER A 75 -11.15 -0.12 -23.41
N ASN A 76 -9.89 -0.51 -23.17
CA ASN A 76 -8.74 -0.23 -24.04
C ASN A 76 -8.04 -1.53 -24.48
N GLU A 77 -8.85 -2.49 -24.90
CA GLU A 77 -8.43 -3.83 -25.31
C GLU A 77 -7.21 -3.84 -26.24
N GLY A 78 -6.17 -4.60 -25.89
CA GLY A 78 -5.03 -4.87 -26.75
C GLY A 78 -4.10 -3.68 -27.03
N HIS A 79 -4.26 -2.52 -26.37
CA HIS A 79 -3.38 -1.37 -26.54
C HIS A 79 -3.35 -0.46 -25.30
N LEU A 80 -2.33 0.40 -25.21
CA LEU A 80 -2.29 1.52 -24.26
C LEU A 80 -2.75 2.78 -24.96
N LEU A 81 -3.67 3.54 -24.35
CA LEU A 81 -4.27 4.75 -24.96
C LEU A 81 -3.25 5.80 -25.39
N SER A 82 -2.19 6.01 -24.60
CA SER A 82 -1.16 7.03 -24.84
C SER A 82 0.13 6.66 -24.11
N PRO A 83 0.94 5.74 -24.64
CA PRO A 83 2.14 5.24 -23.96
C PRO A 83 3.18 6.36 -23.70
N GLU A 84 3.37 7.29 -24.63
CA GLU A 84 4.29 8.43 -24.43
C GLU A 84 3.89 9.27 -23.21
N ARG A 85 2.60 9.58 -23.09
CA ARG A 85 2.08 10.37 -21.96
C ARG A 85 2.21 9.62 -20.65
N LEU A 86 2.00 8.31 -20.65
CA LEU A 86 2.21 7.49 -19.47
C LEU A 86 3.69 7.54 -19.05
N ALA A 87 4.64 7.37 -19.98
CA ALA A 87 6.06 7.44 -19.66
C ALA A 87 6.50 8.83 -19.14
N ASP A 88 6.00 9.91 -19.75
CA ASP A 88 6.22 11.28 -19.28
C ASP A 88 5.66 11.48 -17.87
N PHE A 89 4.44 10.99 -17.62
CA PHE A 89 3.79 11.04 -16.31
C PHE A 89 4.60 10.30 -15.23
N LEU A 90 5.08 9.09 -15.52
CA LEU A 90 5.89 8.29 -14.58
C LEU A 90 7.20 9.00 -14.24
N SER A 91 7.87 9.56 -15.26
CA SER A 91 9.11 10.31 -15.09
C SER A 91 8.88 11.58 -14.26
N GLN A 92 7.81 12.32 -14.57
CA GLN A 92 7.42 13.51 -13.82
C GLN A 92 7.08 13.15 -12.37
N PHE A 93 6.34 12.07 -12.13
CA PHE A 93 6.02 11.62 -10.76
C PHE A 93 7.29 11.34 -9.96
N ARG A 94 8.27 10.61 -10.52
CA ARG A 94 9.56 10.37 -9.86
C ARG A 94 10.27 11.67 -9.51
N GLU A 95 10.35 12.59 -10.48
CA GLU A 95 11.04 13.88 -10.31
C GLU A 95 10.39 14.74 -9.21
N VAL A 96 9.07 14.92 -9.26
CA VAL A 96 8.40 15.84 -8.32
C VAL A 96 8.30 15.26 -6.92
N SER A 97 8.13 13.94 -6.83
CA SER A 97 7.78 13.28 -5.58
C SER A 97 8.98 12.72 -4.82
N GLY A 98 10.07 12.39 -5.53
CA GLY A 98 11.25 11.75 -4.97
C GLY A 98 11.03 10.30 -4.52
N ASN A 99 9.86 9.71 -4.79
CA ASN A 99 9.56 8.32 -4.44
C ASN A 99 10.44 7.37 -5.25
N THR A 100 11.08 6.41 -4.58
CA THR A 100 11.95 5.38 -5.18
C THR A 100 11.38 3.97 -5.12
N ALA A 101 10.21 3.77 -4.51
CA ALA A 101 9.52 2.48 -4.42
C ALA A 101 9.00 2.02 -5.79
N THR A 102 8.44 0.83 -5.91
CA THR A 102 7.99 0.29 -7.21
C THR A 102 6.76 1.05 -7.70
N ILE A 103 6.74 1.43 -8.98
CA ILE A 103 5.51 1.88 -9.63
C ILE A 103 4.90 0.68 -10.36
N TYR A 104 3.82 0.14 -9.81
CA TYR A 104 3.04 -0.93 -10.41
C TYR A 104 1.99 -0.37 -11.36
N LEU A 105 2.05 -0.83 -12.61
CA LEU A 105 1.07 -0.54 -13.64
C LEU A 105 0.11 -1.73 -13.69
N PHE A 106 -1.14 -1.52 -13.28
CA PHE A 106 -2.08 -2.62 -13.10
C PHE A 106 -3.13 -2.70 -14.19
N TYR A 107 -3.47 -3.95 -14.52
CA TYR A 107 -4.65 -4.32 -15.29
C TYR A 107 -5.85 -4.52 -14.36
N ALA A 108 -6.95 -3.85 -14.69
CA ALA A 108 -8.23 -3.93 -14.01
C ALA A 108 -9.21 -4.81 -14.81
N GLY A 109 -9.56 -5.98 -14.26
CA GLY A 109 -10.52 -6.90 -14.87
C GLY A 109 -11.98 -6.69 -14.43
N GLY A 110 -12.87 -7.59 -14.86
CA GLY A 110 -14.24 -7.68 -14.37
C GLY A 110 -15.29 -6.85 -15.13
N ALA A 111 -14.93 -6.24 -16.25
CA ALA A 111 -15.90 -5.52 -17.06
C ALA A 111 -16.85 -6.49 -17.80
N PRO A 112 -18.18 -6.22 -17.81
CA PRO A 112 -19.13 -7.07 -18.51
C PRO A 112 -18.85 -7.17 -20.02
N GLY A 113 -18.83 -8.40 -20.55
CA GLY A 113 -18.65 -8.65 -21.99
C GLY A 113 -17.21 -8.86 -22.43
N TYR A 114 -16.24 -8.84 -21.50
CA TYR A 114 -14.82 -9.01 -21.81
C TYR A 114 -14.27 -10.36 -21.31
N ASN A 115 -13.26 -10.87 -22.01
CA ASN A 115 -12.62 -12.13 -21.67
C ASN A 115 -11.28 -11.88 -20.96
N ASP A 116 -11.35 -11.68 -19.65
CA ASP A 116 -10.18 -11.42 -18.81
C ASP A 116 -9.09 -12.49 -18.91
N THR A 117 -9.45 -13.74 -19.23
CA THR A 117 -8.46 -14.83 -19.40
C THR A 117 -7.54 -14.59 -20.60
N VAL A 118 -8.04 -13.94 -21.65
CA VAL A 118 -7.23 -13.56 -22.82
C VAL A 118 -6.51 -12.24 -22.55
N TRP A 119 -7.22 -11.25 -22.01
CA TRP A 119 -6.70 -9.89 -21.87
C TRP A 119 -5.60 -9.74 -20.83
N ALA A 120 -5.69 -10.46 -19.71
CA ALA A 120 -4.62 -10.47 -18.73
C ALA A 120 -3.32 -11.07 -19.30
N LEU A 121 -3.42 -12.04 -20.21
CA LEU A 121 -2.24 -12.58 -20.91
C LEU A 121 -1.67 -11.56 -21.90
N ASP A 122 -2.52 -10.92 -22.71
CA ASP A 122 -2.09 -9.90 -23.67
C ASP A 122 -1.49 -8.67 -22.97
N PHE A 123 -1.93 -8.36 -21.75
CA PHE A 123 -1.37 -7.28 -20.95
C PHE A 123 0.11 -7.50 -20.62
N VAL A 124 0.57 -8.74 -20.46
CA VAL A 124 2.01 -9.03 -20.27
C VAL A 124 2.82 -8.55 -21.48
N ARG A 125 2.36 -8.85 -22.70
CA ARG A 125 2.99 -8.40 -23.94
C ARG A 125 2.98 -6.87 -24.04
N LEU A 126 1.85 -6.23 -23.72
CA LEU A 126 1.72 -4.78 -23.75
C LEU A 126 2.66 -4.09 -22.77
N PHE A 127 2.79 -4.63 -21.56
CA PHE A 127 3.72 -4.12 -20.55
C PHE A 127 5.17 -4.26 -21.03
N GLU A 128 5.53 -5.39 -21.64
CA GLU A 128 6.86 -5.61 -22.21
C GLU A 128 7.19 -4.58 -23.31
N GLU A 129 6.28 -4.43 -24.28
CA GLU A 129 6.43 -3.48 -25.38
C GLU A 129 6.50 -2.04 -24.88
N PHE A 130 5.67 -1.69 -23.90
CA PHE A 130 5.70 -0.38 -23.27
C PHE A 130 7.05 -0.10 -22.59
N THR A 131 7.53 -1.07 -21.80
CA THR A 131 8.77 -0.92 -21.05
C THR A 131 9.97 -0.76 -21.98
N LEU A 132 10.07 -1.58 -23.03
CA LEU A 132 11.18 -1.50 -24.00
C LEU A 132 11.20 -0.20 -24.80
N ASN A 133 10.02 0.29 -25.20
CA ASN A 133 9.95 1.40 -26.15
C ASN A 133 9.90 2.78 -25.47
N TYR A 134 9.41 2.87 -24.23
CA TYR A 134 9.12 4.17 -23.60
C TYR A 134 9.78 4.36 -22.23
N ILE A 135 10.17 3.28 -21.53
CA ILE A 135 10.75 3.40 -20.19
C ILE A 135 12.28 3.38 -20.25
N HIS A 136 12.90 4.40 -19.69
CA HIS A 136 14.34 4.42 -19.48
C HIS A 136 14.70 3.64 -18.20
N PRO A 137 15.72 2.75 -18.19
CA PRO A 137 16.09 1.97 -17.00
C PRO A 137 16.38 2.79 -15.74
N SER A 138 16.77 4.07 -15.88
CA SER A 138 17.01 4.97 -14.74
C SER A 138 15.75 5.47 -14.04
N LEU A 139 14.55 5.17 -14.54
CA LEU A 139 13.29 5.52 -13.89
C LEU A 139 13.13 4.84 -12.51
N GLY A 140 13.88 3.76 -12.28
CA GLY A 140 13.77 2.92 -11.10
C GLY A 140 12.83 1.73 -11.31
N PRO A 141 12.43 1.03 -10.24
CA PRO A 141 11.64 -0.18 -10.35
C PRO A 141 10.23 0.10 -10.91
N VAL A 142 9.82 -0.71 -11.88
CA VAL A 142 8.47 -0.69 -12.48
C VAL A 142 7.90 -2.10 -12.43
N GLY A 143 6.66 -2.24 -11.99
CA GLY A 143 6.02 -3.53 -11.85
C GLY A 143 4.81 -3.69 -12.77
N ILE A 144 4.55 -4.92 -13.18
CA ILE A 144 3.27 -5.33 -13.75
C ILE A 144 2.39 -5.81 -12.60
N SER A 145 1.14 -5.37 -12.55
CA SER A 145 0.18 -5.78 -11.51
C SER A 145 -1.14 -6.20 -12.11
N PHE A 146 -1.85 -7.09 -11.42
CA PHE A 146 -3.10 -7.65 -11.87
C PHE A 146 -4.14 -7.56 -10.76
N ASN A 147 -5.20 -6.78 -10.98
CA ASN A 147 -6.41 -6.82 -10.18
C ASN A 147 -7.56 -7.44 -11.01
N VAL A 148 -7.60 -8.77 -11.01
CA VAL A 148 -8.58 -9.56 -11.79
C VAL A 148 -8.77 -10.95 -11.16
N ASP A 149 -9.99 -11.48 -11.23
CA ASP A 149 -10.29 -12.86 -10.81
C ASP A 149 -10.21 -13.82 -12.00
N LEU A 150 -9.26 -14.76 -11.93
CA LEU A 150 -8.97 -15.71 -13.01
C LEU A 150 -8.85 -17.14 -12.47
N PRO A 151 -9.17 -18.16 -13.30
CA PRO A 151 -8.90 -19.55 -12.95
C PRO A 151 -7.39 -19.81 -12.85
N LEU A 152 -7.01 -20.82 -12.06
CA LEU A 152 -5.61 -21.18 -11.82
C LEU A 152 -4.80 -21.40 -13.11
N GLN A 153 -5.39 -22.03 -14.13
CA GLN A 153 -4.69 -22.28 -15.40
C GLN A 153 -4.24 -20.98 -16.08
N ALA A 154 -5.10 -19.96 -16.10
CA ALA A 154 -4.77 -18.66 -16.68
C ALA A 154 -3.63 -17.98 -15.91
N TRP A 155 -3.64 -18.06 -14.57
CA TRP A 155 -2.55 -17.55 -13.75
C TRP A 155 -1.22 -18.24 -14.01
N MET A 156 -1.21 -19.56 -14.21
CA MET A 156 0.02 -20.28 -14.55
C MET A 156 0.60 -19.79 -15.88
N GLU A 157 -0.26 -19.55 -16.88
CA GLU A 157 0.17 -19.00 -18.17
C GLU A 157 0.67 -17.55 -18.04
N ILE A 158 0.04 -16.71 -17.23
CA ILE A 158 0.52 -15.35 -16.92
C ILE A 158 1.90 -15.40 -16.27
N PHE A 159 2.11 -16.31 -15.31
CA PHE A 159 3.42 -16.44 -14.67
C PHE A 159 4.49 -16.94 -15.64
N ASP A 160 4.18 -17.89 -16.51
CA ASP A 160 5.14 -18.36 -17.51
C ASP A 160 5.50 -17.24 -18.50
N LYS A 161 4.52 -16.41 -18.89
CA LYS A 161 4.73 -15.23 -19.75
C LYS A 161 5.51 -14.12 -19.06
N THR A 162 5.25 -13.85 -17.79
CA THR A 162 6.01 -12.84 -17.04
C THR A 162 7.45 -13.29 -16.78
N ASP A 163 7.70 -14.59 -16.60
CA ASP A 163 9.05 -15.15 -16.51
C ASP A 163 9.82 -15.04 -17.84
N GLU A 164 9.14 -15.18 -18.99
CA GLU A 164 9.70 -14.88 -20.31
C GLU A 164 10.00 -13.39 -20.47
N MET A 165 9.02 -12.53 -20.15
CA MET A 165 9.14 -11.07 -20.22
C MET A 165 10.33 -10.56 -19.39
N LYS A 166 10.52 -11.03 -18.16
CA LYS A 166 11.66 -10.62 -17.31
C LYS A 166 13.02 -10.97 -17.93
N LYS A 167 13.10 -12.02 -18.75
CA LYS A 167 14.34 -12.35 -19.48
C LYS A 167 14.56 -11.38 -20.63
N THR A 168 13.51 -10.97 -21.33
CA THR A 168 13.61 -9.95 -22.39
C THR A 168 14.02 -8.60 -21.81
N LEU A 169 13.38 -8.18 -20.72
CA LEU A 169 13.63 -6.93 -20.00
C LEU A 169 14.90 -6.96 -19.13
N HIS A 170 15.90 -7.75 -19.50
CA HIS A 170 17.18 -7.79 -18.81
C HIS A 170 17.78 -6.36 -18.71
N GLY A 171 18.07 -5.92 -17.48
CA GLY A 171 18.54 -4.56 -17.20
C GLY A 171 17.47 -3.61 -16.64
N TYR A 172 16.20 -4.01 -16.65
CA TYR A 172 15.13 -3.36 -15.90
C TYR A 172 14.88 -4.08 -14.57
N ASP A 173 14.54 -3.35 -13.52
CA ASP A 173 14.06 -3.92 -12.26
C ASP A 173 12.54 -4.09 -12.33
N VAL A 174 12.11 -5.26 -12.83
CA VAL A 174 10.70 -5.57 -13.06
C VAL A 174 10.16 -6.54 -12.02
N LYS A 175 9.07 -6.14 -11.37
CA LYS A 175 8.34 -6.94 -10.38
C LYS A 175 6.95 -7.34 -10.88
N VAL A 176 6.45 -8.47 -10.41
CA VAL A 176 5.10 -8.99 -10.68
C VAL A 176 4.31 -8.94 -9.39
N ASP A 177 3.21 -8.22 -9.41
CA ASP A 177 2.25 -8.12 -8.32
C ASP A 177 0.90 -8.75 -8.69
N VAL A 178 0.23 -9.32 -7.70
CA VAL A 178 -1.16 -9.75 -7.82
C VAL A 178 -1.98 -9.14 -6.70
N THR A 179 -3.06 -8.48 -7.08
CA THR A 179 -3.98 -7.84 -6.16
C THR A 179 -5.19 -8.74 -5.90
N PHE A 180 -5.43 -9.06 -4.63
CA PHE A 180 -6.62 -9.76 -4.16
C PHE A 180 -7.65 -8.76 -3.64
N GLU A 181 -8.62 -8.43 -4.48
CA GLU A 181 -9.82 -7.70 -4.08
C GLU A 181 -10.88 -8.69 -3.54
N ASP A 182 -11.43 -8.41 -2.35
CA ASP A 182 -12.31 -9.35 -1.63
C ASP A 182 -11.71 -10.77 -1.51
N PHE A 183 -10.48 -10.84 -0.95
CA PHE A 183 -9.73 -12.08 -0.69
C PHE A 183 -10.51 -13.18 0.04
N LYS A 184 -11.70 -12.88 0.58
CA LYS A 184 -12.66 -13.87 1.11
C LYS A 184 -13.13 -14.86 0.04
N ARG A 185 -13.07 -14.50 -1.24
CA ARG A 185 -13.41 -15.37 -2.38
C ARG A 185 -12.22 -16.09 -2.98
N ALA A 186 -11.01 -15.62 -2.67
CA ALA A 186 -9.78 -16.21 -3.19
C ALA A 186 -9.63 -17.65 -2.67
N LYS A 187 -9.47 -18.60 -3.60
CA LYS A 187 -9.30 -20.01 -3.26
C LYS A 187 -7.88 -20.23 -2.70
N PRO A 188 -7.71 -20.89 -1.54
CA PRO A 188 -6.39 -21.08 -0.93
C PRO A 188 -5.36 -21.74 -1.87
N ALA A 189 -5.79 -22.68 -2.71
CA ALA A 189 -4.91 -23.33 -3.70
C ALA A 189 -4.40 -22.38 -4.80
N LEU A 190 -5.18 -21.34 -5.15
CA LEU A 190 -4.75 -20.31 -6.09
C LEU A 190 -3.76 -19.36 -5.40
N VAL A 191 -4.11 -18.89 -4.20
CA VAL A 191 -3.26 -18.01 -3.39
C VAL A 191 -1.90 -18.64 -3.15
N ASP A 192 -1.86 -19.94 -2.82
CA ASP A 192 -0.63 -20.70 -2.68
C ASP A 192 0.30 -20.55 -3.91
N LYS A 193 -0.24 -20.78 -5.11
CA LYS A 193 0.54 -20.68 -6.36
C LYS A 193 1.00 -19.27 -6.66
N ILE A 194 0.17 -18.26 -6.37
CA ILE A 194 0.54 -16.86 -6.53
C ILE A 194 1.69 -16.49 -5.59
N MET A 195 1.60 -16.85 -4.30
CA MET A 195 2.63 -16.54 -3.31
C MET A 195 4.01 -17.14 -3.65
N TYR A 196 4.05 -18.29 -4.34
CA TYR A 196 5.30 -18.90 -4.84
C TYR A 196 5.93 -18.18 -6.04
N ARG A 197 5.13 -17.53 -6.90
CA ARG A 197 5.59 -17.02 -8.22
C ARG A 197 5.71 -15.50 -8.26
N ALA A 198 4.75 -14.78 -7.67
CA ALA A 198 4.73 -13.32 -7.63
C ALA A 198 5.88 -12.79 -6.75
N ASP A 199 6.34 -11.57 -7.06
CA ASP A 199 7.30 -10.86 -6.20
C ASP A 199 6.56 -10.15 -5.05
N HIS A 200 5.31 -9.77 -5.28
CA HIS A 200 4.51 -9.02 -4.34
C HIS A 200 3.02 -9.41 -4.46
N VAL A 201 2.25 -9.27 -3.38
CA VAL A 201 0.79 -9.34 -3.39
C VAL A 201 0.18 -8.19 -2.62
N ASN A 202 -0.88 -7.62 -3.18
CA ASN A 202 -1.75 -6.71 -2.45
C ASN A 202 -2.96 -7.44 -1.92
N VAL A 203 -3.32 -7.16 -0.66
CA VAL A 203 -4.56 -7.63 -0.07
C VAL A 203 -5.43 -6.42 0.22
N ILE A 204 -6.34 -6.12 -0.71
CA ILE A 204 -7.30 -5.02 -0.55
C ILE A 204 -8.44 -5.50 0.36
N THR A 205 -8.67 -4.74 1.42
CA THR A 205 -9.73 -4.99 2.38
C THR A 205 -10.80 -3.90 2.26
N PRO A 206 -12.09 -4.25 2.36
CA PRO A 206 -13.15 -3.24 2.39
C PRO A 206 -13.23 -2.50 3.73
N SER A 207 -12.36 -2.81 4.71
CA SER A 207 -12.41 -2.19 6.03
C SER A 207 -11.56 -0.92 6.07
N ASN A 208 -12.04 0.04 6.84
CA ASN A 208 -11.34 1.29 7.14
C ASN A 208 -11.29 1.58 8.65
N ASN A 209 -11.51 0.57 9.50
CA ASN A 209 -11.42 0.69 10.96
C ASN A 209 -10.57 -0.44 11.54
N TYR A 210 -9.97 -0.20 12.70
CA TYR A 210 -9.00 -1.11 13.32
C TYR A 210 -9.51 -2.55 13.47
N ASP A 211 -10.68 -2.75 14.08
CA ASP A 211 -11.20 -4.09 14.36
C ASP A 211 -11.44 -4.89 13.08
N GLY A 212 -12.03 -4.24 12.06
CA GLY A 212 -12.25 -4.87 10.77
C GLY A 212 -10.96 -5.12 9.99
N LEU A 213 -9.96 -4.24 10.12
CA LEU A 213 -8.63 -4.46 9.52
C LEU A 213 -7.98 -5.69 10.13
N VAL A 214 -7.93 -5.78 11.47
CA VAL A 214 -7.39 -6.94 12.20
C VAL A 214 -8.09 -8.23 11.81
N GLU A 215 -9.43 -8.27 11.80
CA GLU A 215 -10.20 -9.45 11.42
C GLU A 215 -9.80 -9.94 10.01
N LEU A 216 -9.65 -9.01 9.08
CA LEU A 216 -9.37 -9.31 7.68
C LEU A 216 -7.92 -9.73 7.45
N PHE A 217 -6.96 -9.06 8.08
CA PHE A 217 -5.54 -9.43 8.01
C PHE A 217 -5.31 -10.81 8.64
N GLU A 218 -5.91 -11.06 9.81
CA GLU A 218 -5.87 -12.38 10.47
C GLU A 218 -6.43 -13.46 9.56
N LYS A 219 -7.59 -13.20 8.96
CA LYS A 219 -8.23 -14.15 8.06
C LYS A 219 -7.35 -14.47 6.85
N PHE A 220 -6.69 -13.47 6.27
CA PHE A 220 -5.78 -13.70 5.15
C PHE A 220 -4.62 -14.63 5.57
N LEU A 221 -3.91 -14.28 6.64
CA LEU A 221 -2.71 -14.99 7.10
C LEU A 221 -2.98 -16.40 7.66
N THR A 222 -4.20 -16.68 8.13
CA THR A 222 -4.55 -17.96 8.77
C THR A 222 -5.41 -18.89 7.92
N LYS A 223 -6.24 -18.34 7.00
CA LYS A 223 -7.23 -19.13 6.24
C LYS A 223 -7.04 -19.06 4.73
N THR A 224 -6.59 -17.92 4.21
CA THR A 224 -6.48 -17.70 2.76
C THR A 224 -5.09 -18.03 2.24
N CYS A 225 -4.04 -17.67 2.96
CA CYS A 225 -2.64 -17.98 2.66
C CYS A 225 -2.18 -19.24 3.41
N PRO A 226 -2.15 -20.43 2.77
CA PRO A 226 -2.01 -21.70 3.48
C PRO A 226 -0.72 -21.83 4.29
N TYR A 227 0.40 -21.32 3.77
CA TYR A 227 1.70 -21.49 4.42
C TYR A 227 2.22 -20.27 5.15
N CYS A 228 1.53 -19.11 5.11
CA CYS A 228 1.99 -17.87 5.75
C CYS A 228 2.31 -18.03 7.24
N SER A 229 1.47 -18.78 7.99
CA SER A 229 1.67 -19.01 9.43
C SER A 229 2.41 -20.33 9.75
N THR A 230 2.76 -21.14 8.75
CA THR A 230 3.31 -22.49 8.92
C THR A 230 4.84 -22.53 8.79
N ALA A 231 5.45 -23.72 8.82
CA ALA A 231 6.89 -23.88 8.65
C ALA A 231 7.37 -23.67 7.21
N LYS A 232 6.48 -23.70 6.20
CA LYS A 232 6.82 -23.54 4.78
C LYS A 232 6.74 -22.09 4.26
N TYR A 233 6.62 -21.13 5.18
CA TYR A 233 6.43 -19.72 4.83
C TYR A 233 7.58 -19.17 3.98
N ASP A 234 8.81 -19.65 4.23
CA ASP A 234 10.05 -19.21 3.58
C ASP A 234 10.19 -19.72 2.14
N GLU A 235 9.39 -20.70 1.74
CA GLU A 235 9.29 -21.11 0.35
C GLU A 235 8.47 -20.11 -0.49
N TYR A 236 7.65 -19.26 0.14
CA TYR A 236 6.97 -18.17 -0.57
C TYR A 236 7.96 -17.07 -0.96
N LYS A 237 7.73 -16.53 -2.16
CA LYS A 237 8.51 -15.44 -2.72
C LYS A 237 7.87 -14.08 -2.42
N ALA A 238 6.54 -14.02 -2.51
CA ALA A 238 5.81 -12.77 -2.49
C ALA A 238 5.87 -12.06 -1.14
N LYS A 239 6.16 -10.76 -1.19
CA LYS A 239 5.92 -9.81 -0.07
C LYS A 239 4.46 -9.39 -0.05
N ILE A 240 3.99 -8.85 1.08
CA ILE A 240 2.58 -8.52 1.28
C ILE A 240 2.44 -7.04 1.62
N THR A 241 1.59 -6.34 0.86
CA THR A 241 1.01 -5.05 1.30
C THR A 241 -0.46 -5.23 1.59
N PHE A 242 -0.89 -4.78 2.78
CA PHE A 242 -2.30 -4.68 3.11
C PHE A 242 -2.85 -3.31 2.76
N ILE A 243 -3.98 -3.26 2.05
CA ILE A 243 -4.59 -2.01 1.62
C ILE A 243 -5.97 -1.87 2.27
N GLY A 244 -6.17 -0.78 3.01
CA GLY A 244 -7.46 -0.42 3.61
C GLY A 244 -8.38 0.33 2.66
N GLU A 245 -9.66 0.39 3.00
CA GLU A 245 -10.66 1.18 2.26
C GLU A 245 -10.51 2.68 2.58
N GLY A 246 -10.40 3.51 1.54
CA GLY A 246 -10.28 4.97 1.65
C GLY A 246 -11.56 5.74 1.27
N ASP A 247 -12.55 5.09 0.65
CA ASP A 247 -13.78 5.73 0.20
C ASP A 247 -14.77 5.99 1.33
N CYS A 248 -14.93 7.27 1.67
CA CYS A 248 -15.81 7.73 2.73
C CYS A 248 -17.30 7.78 2.36
N ARG A 249 -17.67 7.37 1.14
CA ARG A 249 -19.09 7.19 0.73
C ARG A 249 -19.58 5.75 0.94
N THR A 250 -18.71 4.81 1.27
CA THR A 250 -19.07 3.38 1.39
C THR A 250 -19.85 3.09 2.69
N LYS A 251 -21.18 3.09 2.62
CA LYS A 251 -22.06 2.86 3.80
C LYS A 251 -21.80 1.56 4.57
N ARG A 252 -21.25 0.53 3.93
CA ARG A 252 -21.06 -0.79 4.58
C ARG A 252 -19.97 -0.79 5.66
N ASN A 253 -19.01 0.15 5.60
CA ASN A 253 -17.87 0.16 6.51
C ASN A 253 -17.57 1.56 7.07
N CYS A 254 -18.29 2.59 6.62
CA CYS A 254 -18.18 3.94 7.12
C CYS A 254 -19.12 4.17 8.31
N LYS A 255 -18.60 4.00 9.53
CA LYS A 255 -19.30 4.22 10.80
C LYS A 255 -18.38 4.87 11.84
N GLU A 256 -18.92 5.15 13.03
CA GLU A 256 -18.13 5.60 14.19
C GLU A 256 -16.87 4.73 14.39
N GLY A 257 -15.70 5.37 14.46
CA GLY A 257 -14.38 4.73 14.63
C GLY A 257 -13.62 4.40 13.33
N SER A 258 -14.26 4.54 12.16
CA SER A 258 -13.55 4.45 10.87
C SER A 258 -12.59 5.62 10.65
N MET A 259 -11.53 5.39 9.86
CA MET A 259 -10.62 6.42 9.36
C MET A 259 -11.38 7.54 8.66
N CYS A 260 -12.46 7.20 7.95
CA CYS A 260 -13.34 8.17 7.29
C CYS A 260 -14.25 8.97 8.24
N ALA A 261 -14.64 8.44 9.40
CA ALA A 261 -15.45 9.17 10.40
C ALA A 261 -14.63 10.14 11.26
N LYS A 262 -13.29 10.04 11.18
CA LYS A 262 -12.34 10.82 11.97
C LYS A 262 -11.70 11.90 11.11
N PHE A 263 -12.50 12.90 10.78
CA PHE A 263 -12.03 14.06 10.02
C PHE A 263 -11.10 14.93 10.86
N SER A 264 -9.98 15.33 10.25
CA SER A 264 -9.21 16.49 10.68
C SER A 264 -8.73 17.28 9.47
N ALA A 265 -8.70 18.61 9.62
CA ALA A 265 -8.04 19.49 8.67
C ALA A 265 -6.52 19.57 8.92
N CYS A 266 -6.04 18.98 10.02
CA CYS A 266 -4.63 18.91 10.37
C CYS A 266 -4.10 17.49 10.09
N PRO A 267 -3.10 17.32 9.21
CA PRO A 267 -2.61 15.98 8.85
C PRO A 267 -1.92 15.26 9.99
N SER A 268 -1.38 15.99 10.97
CA SER A 268 -0.68 15.46 12.14
C SER A 268 -1.60 15.24 13.36
N ASP A 269 -2.92 15.28 13.16
CA ASP A 269 -3.89 15.04 14.22
C ASP A 269 -3.97 13.53 14.51
N PRO A 270 -3.68 13.07 15.74
CA PRO A 270 -3.78 11.65 16.06
C PRO A 270 -5.24 11.16 16.12
N ASP A 271 -6.23 12.06 16.13
CA ASP A 271 -7.66 11.73 16.16
C ASP A 271 -8.35 11.94 14.80
N GLY A 272 -7.60 12.23 13.73
CA GLY A 272 -8.15 12.29 12.37
C GLY A 272 -7.15 12.58 11.26
N GLY A 273 -7.59 12.53 10.01
CA GLY A 273 -6.71 12.76 8.85
C GLY A 273 -5.72 11.61 8.59
N ILE A 274 -4.63 11.91 7.88
CA ILE A 274 -3.73 10.88 7.34
C ILE A 274 -2.92 10.16 8.42
N LEU A 275 -2.47 10.86 9.47
CA LEU A 275 -1.75 10.22 10.58
C LEU A 275 -2.62 9.17 11.29
N TYR A 276 -3.87 9.53 11.62
CA TYR A 276 -4.81 8.57 12.19
C TYR A 276 -5.00 7.35 11.30
N ALA A 277 -5.10 7.55 9.99
CA ALA A 277 -5.27 6.44 9.05
C ALA A 277 -4.04 5.52 8.99
N TYR A 278 -2.84 6.11 8.93
CA TYR A 278 -1.57 5.40 8.99
C TYR A 278 -1.47 4.57 10.28
N ASP A 279 -1.69 5.19 11.44
CA ASP A 279 -1.59 4.52 12.75
C ASP A 279 -2.57 3.36 12.87
N LYS A 280 -3.79 3.48 12.31
CA LYS A 280 -4.77 2.39 12.35
C LYS A 280 -4.35 1.19 11.51
N LEU A 281 -3.77 1.41 10.34
CA LEU A 281 -3.25 0.34 9.49
C LEU A 281 -2.02 -0.32 10.10
N MET A 282 -1.04 0.48 10.54
CA MET A 282 0.19 -0.03 11.16
C MET A 282 -0.11 -0.85 12.40
N HIS A 283 -0.89 -0.30 13.35
CA HIS A 283 -1.25 -1.05 14.55
C HIS A 283 -2.02 -2.32 14.23
N ALA A 284 -2.87 -2.34 13.19
CA ALA A 284 -3.59 -3.54 12.80
C ALA A 284 -2.62 -4.62 12.28
N ILE A 285 -1.64 -4.26 11.46
CA ILE A 285 -0.59 -5.19 10.99
C ILE A 285 0.24 -5.70 12.15
N GLU A 286 0.75 -4.81 13.01
CA GLU A 286 1.60 -5.17 14.14
C GLU A 286 0.87 -6.11 15.11
N TYR A 287 -0.37 -5.77 15.47
CA TYR A 287 -1.19 -6.58 16.35
C TYR A 287 -1.49 -7.96 15.75
N THR A 288 -1.91 -8.00 14.50
CA THR A 288 -2.24 -9.25 13.80
C THR A 288 -1.01 -10.14 13.70
N SER A 289 0.11 -9.55 13.30
CA SER A 289 1.36 -10.27 13.09
C SER A 289 1.93 -10.79 14.40
N ALA A 290 1.95 -9.99 15.48
CA ALA A 290 2.45 -10.45 16.78
C ALA A 290 1.68 -11.66 17.35
N LYS A 291 0.42 -11.85 16.93
CA LYS A 291 -0.42 -12.98 17.37
C LYS A 291 -0.32 -14.21 16.49
N ILE A 292 0.01 -14.04 15.21
CA ILE A 292 -0.10 -15.10 14.19
C ILE A 292 1.26 -15.50 13.65
N LEU A 293 2.15 -14.53 13.47
CA LEU A 293 3.46 -14.68 12.87
C LEU A 293 4.54 -14.57 13.95
N LEU A 294 5.52 -15.48 13.87
CA LEU A 294 6.77 -15.29 14.59
C LEU A 294 7.56 -14.14 13.93
N PRO A 295 8.40 -13.40 14.66
CA PRO A 295 9.09 -12.21 14.13
C PRO A 295 9.81 -12.44 12.79
N TYR A 296 10.53 -13.55 12.64
CA TYR A 296 11.22 -13.86 11.38
C TYR A 296 10.28 -14.12 10.20
N LYS A 297 9.02 -14.55 10.44
CA LYS A 297 8.00 -14.68 9.39
C LYS A 297 7.43 -13.32 9.03
N PHE A 298 7.29 -12.45 10.02
CA PHE A 298 6.90 -11.06 9.78
C PHE A 298 7.95 -10.39 8.87
N ASP A 299 9.23 -10.42 9.23
CA ASP A 299 10.32 -9.83 8.44
C ASP A 299 10.40 -10.44 7.03
N HIS A 300 9.99 -11.69 6.85
CA HIS A 300 9.94 -12.32 5.54
C HIS A 300 8.85 -11.70 4.65
N PHE A 301 7.63 -11.48 5.16
CA PHE A 301 6.52 -10.93 4.36
C PHE A 301 6.48 -9.40 4.31
N PHE A 302 6.99 -8.75 5.36
CA PHE A 302 6.95 -7.31 5.60
C PHE A 302 8.37 -6.78 5.93
N PRO A 303 9.33 -6.87 5.00
CA PRO A 303 10.69 -6.41 5.24
C PRO A 303 10.71 -4.89 5.45
N ALA A 304 11.52 -4.42 6.41
CA ALA A 304 11.46 -3.05 6.93
C ALA A 304 11.65 -1.92 5.88
N ASP A 305 12.29 -2.23 4.76
CA ASP A 305 12.57 -1.34 3.64
C ASP A 305 11.56 -1.42 2.49
N GLU A 306 10.49 -2.21 2.64
CA GLU A 306 9.40 -2.30 1.66
C GLU A 306 8.06 -1.74 2.19
N THR A 307 7.08 -1.64 1.29
CA THR A 307 5.73 -1.19 1.60
C THR A 307 4.95 -2.27 2.32
N HIS A 308 4.26 -1.92 3.42
CA HIS A 308 3.40 -2.86 4.16
C HIS A 308 1.94 -2.47 4.15
N ILE A 309 1.65 -1.18 4.01
CA ILE A 309 0.30 -0.63 4.10
C ILE A 309 -0.01 0.33 2.96
N GLY A 310 -1.29 0.42 2.61
CA GLY A 310 -1.80 1.42 1.69
C GLY A 310 -3.27 1.73 1.95
N LEU A 311 -3.78 2.73 1.23
CA LEU A 311 -5.21 3.02 1.17
C LEU A 311 -5.67 2.99 -0.30
N ASN A 312 -6.79 2.31 -0.54
CA ASN A 312 -7.48 2.34 -1.82
C ASN A 312 -8.21 3.68 -2.00
N HIS A 313 -8.65 3.99 -3.23
CA HIS A 313 -9.41 5.19 -3.56
C HIS A 313 -8.66 6.51 -3.32
N PHE A 314 -7.55 6.71 -4.05
CA PHE A 314 -6.74 7.92 -3.97
C PHE A 314 -7.53 9.24 -4.04
N GLU A 315 -8.61 9.31 -4.82
CA GLU A 315 -9.49 10.47 -4.92
C GLU A 315 -10.07 10.93 -3.57
N TRP A 316 -10.23 10.01 -2.62
CA TRP A 316 -10.61 10.29 -1.23
C TRP A 316 -9.42 10.46 -0.33
N VAL A 317 -8.43 9.57 -0.44
CA VAL A 317 -7.26 9.53 0.43
C VAL A 317 -6.49 10.84 0.39
N ARG A 318 -6.38 11.50 -0.78
CA ARG A 318 -5.74 12.82 -0.90
C ARG A 318 -6.37 13.89 0.02
N CYS A 319 -7.63 13.74 0.39
CA CYS A 319 -8.29 14.66 1.32
C CYS A 319 -7.86 14.44 2.78
N PHE A 320 -7.26 13.31 3.14
CA PHE A 320 -6.84 13.03 4.52
C PHE A 320 -5.64 13.90 4.94
N TYR A 321 -4.93 14.48 3.98
CA TYR A 321 -3.71 15.27 4.17
C TYR A 321 -3.95 16.72 4.61
N GLY A 322 -5.21 17.07 4.90
CA GLY A 322 -5.56 18.32 5.57
C GLY A 322 -5.51 19.59 4.70
N TYR A 323 -5.91 20.69 5.32
CA TYR A 323 -6.27 21.95 4.65
C TYR A 323 -5.13 22.57 3.84
N GLN A 324 -3.91 22.54 4.37
CA GLN A 324 -2.74 23.12 3.70
C GLN A 324 -2.49 22.42 2.36
N THR A 325 -2.48 21.09 2.36
CA THR A 325 -2.35 20.26 1.16
C THR A 325 -3.46 20.57 0.16
N TRP A 326 -4.69 20.77 0.63
CA TRP A 326 -5.81 21.07 -0.26
C TRP A 326 -5.65 22.40 -0.98
N ILE A 327 -5.15 23.44 -0.30
CA ILE A 327 -4.90 24.73 -0.95
C ILE A 327 -3.77 24.60 -1.97
N GLU A 328 -2.65 24.00 -1.57
CA GLU A 328 -1.45 23.90 -2.42
C GLU A 328 -1.68 23.07 -3.67
N ALA A 329 -2.45 21.98 -3.56
CA ALA A 329 -2.80 21.10 -4.67
C ALA A 329 -4.14 21.45 -5.33
N ASN A 330 -4.76 22.58 -4.99
CA ASN A 330 -6.05 23.04 -5.51
C ASN A 330 -7.20 22.01 -5.36
N LEU A 331 -7.20 21.23 -4.27
CA LEU A 331 -8.22 20.23 -3.92
C LEU A 331 -9.41 20.87 -3.18
N THR A 332 -9.97 21.93 -3.74
CA THR A 332 -11.05 22.71 -3.10
C THR A 332 -12.28 21.85 -2.75
N GLU A 333 -12.49 20.76 -3.49
CA GLU A 333 -13.56 19.80 -3.25
C GLU A 333 -13.42 19.06 -1.91
N CYS A 334 -12.19 18.86 -1.39
CA CYS A 334 -11.98 18.18 -0.12
C CYS A 334 -12.65 18.92 1.04
N GLY A 335 -12.61 20.26 1.06
CA GLY A 335 -13.23 21.05 2.13
C GLY A 335 -14.74 20.82 2.27
N SER A 336 -15.46 20.73 1.15
CA SER A 336 -16.91 20.54 1.15
C SER A 336 -17.36 19.08 1.12
N GLN A 337 -16.68 18.22 0.36
CA GLN A 337 -17.14 16.85 0.09
C GLN A 337 -16.62 15.88 1.13
N TYR A 338 -15.36 16.00 1.55
CA TYR A 338 -14.76 15.11 2.54
C TYR A 338 -15.33 15.36 3.93
N PHE A 339 -15.46 16.62 4.34
CA PHE A 339 -16.10 16.97 5.62
C PHE A 339 -17.54 16.44 5.69
N GLY A 340 -18.35 16.69 4.65
CA GLY A 340 -19.73 16.21 4.60
C GLY A 340 -19.83 14.68 4.61
N ALA A 341 -18.99 13.98 3.84
CA ALA A 341 -18.94 12.52 3.83
C ALA A 341 -18.51 11.96 5.19
N SER A 342 -17.51 12.56 5.83
CA SER A 342 -17.04 12.17 7.17
C SER A 342 -18.11 12.34 8.23
N GLN A 343 -18.86 13.45 8.21
CA GLN A 343 -19.99 13.64 9.12
C GLN A 343 -21.07 12.57 8.93
N GLN A 344 -21.45 12.28 7.68
CA GLN A 344 -22.43 11.23 7.38
C GLN A 344 -21.94 9.85 7.84
N CYS A 345 -20.64 9.60 7.72
CA CYS A 345 -19.97 8.39 8.18
C CYS A 345 -20.02 8.26 9.70
N ALA A 346 -19.79 9.34 10.45
CA ALA A 346 -19.82 9.33 11.91
C ALA A 346 -21.23 9.13 12.50
N THR A 347 -22.28 9.48 11.75
CA THR A 347 -23.68 9.36 12.19
C THR A 347 -24.35 8.03 11.85
N GLN A 348 -23.68 7.16 11.09
CA GLN A 348 -24.11 5.80 10.77
C GLN A 348 -23.59 4.83 11.82
#